data_AF-A0A3S4HRD1-F1
#
_entry.id   AF-A0A3S4HRD1-F1
#
_cell.length_a   1.000
_cell.length_b   1.000
_cell.length_c   1.000
_cell.angle_alpha   90.00
_cell.angle_beta   90.00
_cell.angle_gamma   90.00
#
_symmetry.space_group_name_H-M   'P 1'
#
loop_
_entity.id
_entity.type
_entity.pdbx_description
1 polymer ?
#
loop_
_entity_poly.entity_id
_entity_poly.type
_entity_poly.pdbx_seq_one_letter_code
_entity_poly.pdbx_strand_id
1 'polypeptide(L)'
;MVRQEMYNRYGESAYEDGYRIYTTITRKVQQAAQQAVRNNVLDYDMRHGYRGPANVLWKVGETAWDSKKITDTLKALPTYGPLLPAVVTSANPQEATAALADGTFVSLHMEGMRWARPYRSDTQQGPTPRKVTDVVQTGQQIWVRQVDNDWWLAQVPEVNSALVSLNPQTGAVMALVGGFDF
;
A
#
# COMPACT_ATOMS: atom_id res chain seq x y z
N MET A 1 -20.84 0.88 -6.00
CA MET A 1 -21.80 0.34 -7.00
C MET A 1 -23.14 -0.01 -6.36
N VAL A 2 -23.26 -1.08 -5.57
CA VAL A 2 -24.56 -1.55 -5.01
C VAL A 2 -25.31 -0.46 -4.24
N ARG A 3 -24.62 0.26 -3.33
CA ARG A 3 -25.22 1.37 -2.57
C ARG A 3 -25.86 2.42 -3.47
N GLN A 4 -25.15 2.84 -4.51
CA GLN A 4 -25.64 3.86 -5.43
C GLN A 4 -26.84 3.35 -6.23
N GLU A 5 -26.80 2.10 -6.69
CA GLU A 5 -27.92 1.49 -7.41
C GLU A 5 -29.18 1.38 -6.53
N MET A 6 -29.02 1.01 -5.25
CA MET A 6 -30.14 0.96 -4.31
C MET A 6 -30.72 2.35 -4.05
N TYR A 7 -29.87 3.36 -3.83
CA TYR A 7 -30.33 4.74 -3.68
C TYR A 7 -31.07 5.24 -4.92
N ASN A 8 -30.57 4.94 -6.12
CA ASN A 8 -31.22 5.33 -7.37
C ASN A 8 -32.63 4.71 -7.53
N ARG A 9 -32.86 3.52 -6.98
CA ARG A 9 -34.14 2.80 -7.09
C ARG A 9 -35.12 3.10 -5.95
N TYR A 10 -34.61 3.28 -4.74
CA TYR A 10 -35.42 3.31 -3.51
C TYR A 10 -35.23 4.59 -2.68
N GLY A 11 -34.35 5.51 -3.10
CA GLY A 11 -34.06 6.73 -2.36
C GLY A 11 -33.50 6.46 -0.95
N GLU A 12 -33.88 7.29 0.01
CA GLU A 12 -33.48 7.16 1.43
C GLU A 12 -33.93 5.83 2.04
N SER A 13 -35.08 5.28 1.62
CA SER A 13 -35.60 4.00 2.11
C SER A 13 -34.63 2.83 1.91
N ALA A 14 -33.68 2.95 0.96
CA ALA A 14 -32.58 2.00 0.79
C ALA A 14 -31.76 1.78 2.08
N TYR A 15 -31.71 2.77 2.97
CA TYR A 15 -30.95 2.74 4.22
C TYR A 15 -31.80 2.40 5.46
N GLU A 16 -33.12 2.60 5.38
CA GLU A 16 -34.02 2.51 6.54
C GLU A 16 -34.75 1.16 6.64
N ASP A 17 -35.08 0.56 5.48
CA ASP A 17 -36.00 -0.59 5.43
C ASP A 17 -35.32 -1.96 5.59
N GLY A 18 -34.00 -1.98 5.83
CA GLY A 18 -33.27 -3.21 6.15
C GLY A 18 -33.13 -4.21 4.98
N TYR A 19 -33.08 -3.72 3.73
CA TYR A 19 -32.93 -4.56 2.54
C TYR A 19 -31.71 -5.48 2.60
N ARG A 20 -31.88 -6.72 2.11
CA ARG A 20 -30.79 -7.69 1.92
C ARG A 20 -30.49 -7.85 0.44
N ILE A 21 -29.30 -7.42 0.02
CA ILE A 21 -28.89 -7.46 -1.38
C ILE A 21 -27.92 -8.62 -1.59
N TYR A 22 -28.30 -9.56 -2.45
CA TYR A 22 -27.44 -10.66 -2.88
C TYR A 22 -26.88 -10.34 -4.26
N THR A 23 -25.56 -10.20 -4.36
CA THR A 23 -24.88 -9.87 -5.62
C THR A 23 -24.44 -11.12 -6.37
N THR A 24 -24.06 -10.95 -7.63
CA THR A 24 -23.45 -12.00 -8.45
C THR A 24 -21.96 -12.24 -8.15
N ILE A 25 -21.34 -11.40 -7.31
CA ILE A 25 -19.93 -11.49 -6.97
C ILE A 25 -19.71 -12.64 -5.99
N THR A 26 -18.71 -13.48 -6.27
CA THR A 26 -18.30 -14.54 -5.35
C THR A 26 -17.01 -14.15 -4.63
N ARG A 27 -16.91 -14.49 -3.34
CA ARG A 27 -15.73 -14.17 -2.52
C ARG A 27 -14.42 -14.64 -3.16
N LYS A 28 -14.39 -15.88 -3.66
CA LYS A 28 -13.20 -16.49 -4.26
C LYS A 28 -12.69 -15.68 -5.47
N VAL A 29 -13.58 -15.34 -6.40
CA VAL A 29 -13.20 -14.62 -7.63
C VAL A 29 -12.85 -13.16 -7.32
N GLN A 30 -13.58 -12.53 -6.40
CA GLN A 30 -13.30 -11.15 -5.98
C GLN A 30 -11.92 -11.02 -5.31
N GLN A 31 -11.57 -11.94 -4.40
CA GLN A 31 -10.26 -11.93 -3.74
C GLN A 31 -9.13 -12.16 -4.75
N ALA A 32 -9.31 -13.09 -5.70
CA ALA A 32 -8.34 -13.33 -6.76
C ALA A 32 -8.14 -12.08 -7.65
N ALA A 33 -9.23 -11.40 -8.01
CA ALA A 33 -9.18 -10.16 -8.79
C ALA A 33 -8.45 -9.03 -8.06
N GLN A 34 -8.74 -8.84 -6.76
CA GLN A 34 -8.06 -7.84 -5.92
C GLN A 34 -6.56 -8.13 -5.82
N GLN A 35 -6.19 -9.39 -5.60
CA GLN A 35 -4.79 -9.79 -5.52
C GLN A 35 -4.07 -9.58 -6.86
N ALA A 36 -4.69 -9.94 -7.98
CA ALA A 36 -4.11 -9.78 -9.31
C ALA A 36 -3.85 -8.30 -9.64
N VAL A 37 -4.82 -7.42 -9.38
CA VAL A 37 -4.67 -5.97 -9.59
C VAL A 37 -3.57 -5.41 -8.70
N ARG A 38 -3.60 -5.71 -7.40
CA ARG A 38 -2.59 -5.20 -6.45
C ARG A 38 -1.19 -5.65 -6.79
N ASN A 39 -0.99 -6.94 -7.08
CA ASN A 39 0.31 -7.48 -7.47
C ASN A 39 0.84 -6.80 -8.73
N ASN A 40 0.02 -6.73 -9.79
CA ASN A 40 0.46 -6.15 -11.04
C ASN A 40 0.81 -4.65 -10.90
N VAL A 41 0.02 -3.90 -10.13
CA VAL A 41 0.30 -2.48 -9.84
C VAL A 41 1.60 -2.32 -9.05
N LEU A 42 1.80 -3.11 -7.98
CA LEU A 42 3.04 -3.07 -7.20
C LEU A 42 4.26 -3.47 -8.03
N ASP A 43 4.15 -4.54 -8.80
CA ASP A 43 5.23 -5.02 -9.65
C ASP A 43 5.59 -3.99 -10.72
N TYR A 44 4.59 -3.31 -11.30
CA TYR A 44 4.82 -2.20 -12.22
C TYR A 44 5.54 -1.05 -11.53
N ASP A 45 5.05 -0.59 -10.38
CA ASP A 45 5.64 0.51 -9.63
C ASP A 45 7.11 0.24 -9.27
N MET A 46 7.39 -0.97 -8.77
CA MET A 46 8.73 -1.41 -8.40
C MET A 46 9.71 -1.44 -9.60
N ARG A 47 9.23 -1.76 -10.82
CA ARG A 47 10.05 -1.71 -12.05
C ARG A 47 10.40 -0.30 -12.49
N HIS A 48 9.72 0.73 -11.98
CA HIS A 48 10.04 2.14 -12.25
C HIS A 48 10.88 2.75 -11.14
N GLY A 49 10.92 2.13 -9.97
CA GLY A 49 11.86 2.44 -8.90
C GLY A 49 11.22 3.22 -7.75
N TYR A 50 12.05 3.53 -6.78
CA TYR A 50 11.67 4.19 -5.55
C TYR A 50 11.77 5.70 -5.68
N ARG A 51 10.67 6.39 -5.44
CA ARG A 51 10.52 7.86 -5.48
C ARG A 51 10.98 8.52 -4.18
N GLY A 52 11.34 7.74 -3.17
CA GLY A 52 11.79 8.23 -1.88
C GLY A 52 10.72 8.07 -0.78
N PRO A 53 11.03 8.54 0.43
CA PRO A 53 10.11 8.46 1.54
C PRO A 53 8.88 9.34 1.31
N ALA A 54 7.75 8.95 1.88
CA ALA A 54 6.52 9.74 1.80
C ALA A 54 6.66 11.09 2.52
N ASN A 55 7.48 11.12 3.59
CA ASN A 55 7.83 12.35 4.30
C ASN A 55 9.16 12.19 5.06
N VAL A 56 9.76 13.31 5.48
CA VAL A 56 10.90 13.34 6.39
C VAL A 56 10.49 14.11 7.64
N LEU A 57 10.25 13.38 8.74
CA LEU A 57 9.71 13.91 9.99
C LEU A 57 10.78 14.59 10.86
N TRP A 58 12.02 14.10 10.77
CA TRP A 58 13.22 14.74 11.29
C TRP A 58 14.43 14.30 10.45
N LYS A 59 15.52 15.05 10.51
CA LYS A 59 16.77 14.75 9.80
C LYS A 59 17.77 14.04 10.71
N VAL A 60 18.74 13.37 10.08
CA VAL A 60 19.88 12.79 10.80
C VAL A 60 20.63 13.90 11.56
N GLY A 61 20.78 13.71 12.87
CA GLY A 61 21.40 14.70 13.78
C GLY A 61 20.40 15.61 14.49
N GLU A 62 19.12 15.61 14.11
CA GLU A 62 18.05 16.28 14.85
C GLU A 62 17.50 15.38 15.96
N THR A 63 16.82 15.99 16.93
CA THR A 63 16.11 15.25 17.98
C THR A 63 15.02 14.39 17.37
N ALA A 64 15.15 13.07 17.53
CA ALA A 64 14.13 12.13 17.08
C ALA A 64 12.79 12.39 17.78
N TRP A 65 11.70 12.13 17.08
CA TRP A 65 10.37 12.23 17.68
C TRP A 65 10.19 11.12 18.71
N ASP A 66 9.44 11.42 19.77
CA ASP A 66 9.03 10.40 20.72
C ASP A 66 8.04 9.41 20.07
N SER A 67 7.95 8.23 20.68
CA SER A 67 7.14 7.13 20.15
C SER A 67 5.66 7.48 20.07
N LYS A 68 5.15 8.31 20.99
CA LYS A 68 3.73 8.72 20.98
C LYS A 68 3.44 9.58 19.77
N LYS A 69 4.26 10.61 19.54
CA LYS A 69 4.14 11.49 18.37
C LYS A 69 4.25 10.72 17.05
N ILE A 70 5.15 9.73 16.97
CA ILE A 70 5.24 8.83 15.82
C ILE A 70 3.92 8.06 15.62
N THR A 71 3.43 7.37 16.65
CA THR A 71 2.20 6.57 16.53
C THR A 71 0.97 7.41 16.23
N ASP A 72 0.81 8.58 16.84
CA ASP A 72 -0.31 9.48 16.61
C ASP A 72 -0.31 10.01 15.17
N THR A 73 0.87 10.32 14.63
CA THR A 73 1.04 10.74 13.23
C THR A 73 0.70 9.61 12.27
N LEU A 74 1.20 8.39 12.52
CA LEU A 74 0.96 7.24 11.66
C LEU A 74 -0.50 6.79 11.66
N LYS A 75 -1.20 6.87 12.81
CA LYS A 75 -2.63 6.53 12.93
C LYS A 75 -3.55 7.49 12.16
N ALA A 76 -3.10 8.72 11.92
CA ALA A 76 -3.85 9.70 11.14
C ALA A 76 -3.75 9.46 9.62
N LEU A 77 -2.83 8.59 9.17
CA LEU A 77 -2.66 8.28 7.76
C LEU A 77 -3.67 7.22 7.29
N PRO A 78 -4.12 7.31 6.02
CA PRO A 78 -4.88 6.22 5.42
C PRO A 78 -4.03 4.95 5.32
N THR A 79 -4.69 3.80 5.23
CA THR A 79 -4.04 2.54 4.86
C THR A 79 -4.33 2.28 3.38
N TYR A 80 -3.34 1.77 2.64
CA TYR A 80 -3.49 1.48 1.21
C TYR A 80 -3.29 -0.02 0.98
N GLY A 81 -4.37 -0.78 0.94
CA GLY A 81 -4.32 -2.23 0.74
C GLY A 81 -3.36 -2.92 1.72
N PRO A 82 -2.29 -3.60 1.25
CA PRO A 82 -1.32 -4.28 2.11
C PRO A 82 -0.22 -3.35 2.67
N LEU A 83 -0.27 -2.05 2.39
CA LEU A 83 0.76 -1.10 2.77
C LEU A 83 0.47 -0.47 4.14
N LEU A 84 1.42 -0.62 5.05
CA LEU A 84 1.39 -0.03 6.38
C LEU A 84 2.34 1.16 6.45
N PRO A 85 1.92 2.29 7.03
CA PRO A 85 2.80 3.42 7.21
C PRO A 85 3.76 3.14 8.38
N ALA A 86 5.02 3.53 8.22
CA ALA A 86 6.06 3.33 9.23
C ALA A 86 7.02 4.52 9.28
N VAL A 87 7.71 4.70 10.41
CA VAL A 87 8.79 5.68 10.53
C VAL A 87 10.10 4.99 10.86
N VAL A 88 11.14 5.25 10.08
CA VAL A 88 12.49 4.72 10.33
C VAL A 88 13.07 5.37 11.58
N THR A 89 13.25 4.59 12.64
CA THR A 89 13.81 5.06 13.92
C THR A 89 15.32 4.86 14.00
N SER A 90 15.86 3.90 13.26
CA SER A 90 17.30 3.69 13.10
C SER A 90 17.60 3.10 11.71
N ALA A 91 18.76 3.43 11.16
CA ALA A 91 19.27 2.84 9.94
C ALA A 91 20.80 2.75 9.97
N ASN A 92 21.32 1.60 9.57
CA ASN A 92 22.75 1.37 9.34
C ASN A 92 22.94 0.73 7.94
N PRO A 93 24.17 0.46 7.47
CA PRO A 93 24.37 -0.13 6.14
C PRO A 93 23.70 -1.50 5.92
N GLN A 94 23.39 -2.26 6.97
CA GLN A 94 22.90 -3.64 6.91
C GLN A 94 21.38 -3.74 7.13
N GLU A 95 20.81 -2.89 7.99
CA GLU A 95 19.40 -2.94 8.38
C GLU A 95 18.85 -1.55 8.75
N ALA A 96 17.52 -1.45 8.72
CA ALA A 96 16.78 -0.33 9.29
C ALA A 96 15.66 -0.85 10.18
N THR A 97 15.43 -0.19 11.30
CA THR A 97 14.27 -0.44 12.16
C THR A 97 13.23 0.64 11.92
N ALA A 98 11.98 0.23 11.72
CA ALA A 98 10.85 1.13 11.53
C ALA A 98 9.75 0.86 12.54
N ALA A 99 9.20 1.93 13.11
CA ALA A 99 8.05 1.88 14.01
C ALA A 99 6.73 1.94 13.20
N LEU A 100 5.78 1.08 13.54
CA LEU A 100 4.44 1.04 12.97
C LEU A 100 3.45 1.88 13.78
N ALA A 101 2.25 2.09 13.21
CA ALA A 101 1.17 2.85 13.84
C ALA A 101 0.69 2.27 15.18
N ASP A 102 0.83 0.96 15.38
CA ASP A 102 0.48 0.26 16.62
C ASP A 102 1.57 0.33 17.70
N GLY A 103 2.72 0.95 17.39
CA GLY A 103 3.86 1.07 18.29
C GLY A 103 4.82 -0.13 18.26
N THR A 104 4.55 -1.15 17.43
CA THR A 104 5.50 -2.24 17.18
C THR A 104 6.62 -1.79 16.25
N PHE A 105 7.71 -2.57 16.23
CA PHE A 105 8.86 -2.31 15.38
C PHE A 105 9.09 -3.46 14.41
N VAL A 106 9.49 -3.12 13.19
CA VAL A 106 9.84 -4.07 12.14
C VAL A 106 11.27 -3.81 11.68
N SER A 107 11.96 -4.89 11.30
CA SER A 107 13.31 -4.82 10.74
C SER A 107 13.25 -4.98 9.24
N LEU A 108 13.95 -4.09 8.53
CA LEU A 108 14.04 -4.09 7.09
C LEU A 108 15.49 -4.35 6.69
N HIS A 109 15.70 -5.43 5.96
CA HIS A 109 17.01 -5.82 5.43
C HIS A 109 17.12 -5.48 3.94
N MET A 110 18.34 -5.58 3.40
CA MET A 110 18.63 -5.28 2.00
C MET A 110 17.77 -6.07 1.01
N GLU A 111 17.36 -7.30 1.35
CA GLU A 111 16.49 -8.13 0.51
C GLU A 111 15.14 -7.46 0.23
N GLY A 112 14.51 -6.89 1.26
CA GLY A 112 13.25 -6.14 1.16
C GLY A 112 13.39 -4.74 0.56
N MET A 113 14.60 -4.31 0.20
CA MET A 113 14.88 -2.98 -0.36
C MET A 113 15.63 -3.01 -1.69
N ARG A 114 16.07 -4.18 -2.17
CA ARG A 114 16.93 -4.28 -3.36
C ARG A 114 16.30 -3.72 -4.64
N TRP A 115 14.97 -3.75 -4.69
CA TRP A 115 14.18 -3.19 -5.78
C TRP A 115 14.21 -1.66 -5.83
N ALA A 116 14.51 -1.00 -4.71
CA ALA A 116 14.32 0.43 -4.48
C ALA A 116 15.43 1.31 -5.10
N ARG A 117 15.71 1.07 -6.39
CA ARG A 117 16.54 1.93 -7.22
C ARG A 117 15.89 3.31 -7.32
N PRO A 118 16.62 4.42 -7.16
CA PRO A 118 16.02 5.75 -7.26
C PRO A 118 15.29 5.94 -8.59
N TYR A 119 14.03 6.35 -8.56
CA TYR A 119 13.27 6.74 -9.75
C TYR A 119 13.94 7.96 -10.41
N ARG A 120 14.07 7.96 -11.74
CA ARG A 120 14.56 9.10 -12.53
C ARG A 120 13.54 9.56 -13.56
N SER A 121 12.96 8.60 -14.28
CA SER A 121 11.87 8.80 -15.23
C SER A 121 11.16 7.47 -15.49
N ASP A 122 10.08 7.50 -16.27
CA ASP A 122 9.33 6.28 -16.65
C ASP A 122 10.15 5.29 -17.48
N THR A 123 11.31 5.70 -18.00
CA THR A 123 12.20 4.86 -18.81
C THR A 123 13.56 4.64 -18.16
N GLN A 124 13.82 5.24 -17.00
CA GLN A 124 15.14 5.20 -16.36
C GLN A 124 15.08 5.09 -14.84
N GLN A 125 15.90 4.18 -14.31
CA GLN A 125 16.19 4.02 -12.88
C GLN A 125 17.64 4.40 -12.57
N GLY A 126 17.87 4.85 -11.35
CA GLY A 126 19.19 5.06 -10.76
C GLY A 126 19.97 3.75 -10.53
N PRO A 127 21.16 3.82 -9.90
CA PRO A 127 21.96 2.64 -9.60
C PRO A 127 21.26 1.71 -8.60
N THR A 128 21.62 0.43 -8.63
CA THR A 128 21.19 -0.55 -7.62
C THR A 128 21.75 -0.14 -6.25
N PRO A 129 20.89 0.01 -5.22
CA PRO A 129 21.34 0.23 -3.85
C PRO A 129 22.24 -0.91 -3.36
N ARG A 130 23.29 -0.59 -2.61
CA ARG A 130 24.26 -1.57 -2.10
C ARG A 130 24.20 -1.73 -0.58
N LYS A 131 23.60 -0.77 0.11
CA LYS A 131 23.39 -0.77 1.55
C LYS A 131 22.02 -0.19 1.87
N VAL A 132 21.47 -0.54 3.03
CA VAL A 132 20.15 -0.05 3.47
C VAL A 132 20.08 1.47 3.53
N THR A 133 21.16 2.11 3.96
CA THR A 133 21.29 3.57 4.00
C THR A 133 21.39 4.26 2.63
N ASP A 134 21.51 3.53 1.51
CA ASP A 134 21.32 4.11 0.17
C ASP A 134 19.85 4.38 -0.14
N VAL A 135 18.94 3.70 0.58
CA VAL A 135 17.49 3.69 0.31
C VAL A 135 16.73 4.50 1.34
N VAL A 136 17.00 4.25 2.63
CA VAL A 136 16.28 4.89 3.74
C VAL A 136 17.21 5.50 4.77
N GLN A 137 16.72 6.50 5.49
CA GLN A 137 17.41 7.22 6.55
C GLN A 137 16.50 7.37 7.76
N THR A 138 17.09 7.50 8.94
CA THR A 138 16.36 7.80 10.17
C THR A 138 15.50 9.06 10.02
N GLY A 139 14.28 9.01 10.56
CA GLY A 139 13.30 10.09 10.51
C GLY A 139 12.43 10.11 9.26
N GLN A 140 12.64 9.18 8.32
CA GLN A 140 11.80 9.04 7.15
C GLN A 140 10.51 8.28 7.45
N GLN A 141 9.38 8.83 6.98
CA GLN A 141 8.12 8.12 6.87
C GLN A 141 8.11 7.31 5.58
N ILE A 142 7.93 6.00 5.70
CA ILE A 142 7.93 5.05 4.59
C ILE A 142 6.67 4.19 4.63
N TRP A 143 6.46 3.41 3.58
CA TRP A 143 5.47 2.34 3.56
C TRP A 143 6.19 0.99 3.64
N VAL A 144 5.61 0.05 4.37
CA VAL A 144 6.12 -1.32 4.46
C VAL A 144 5.00 -2.31 4.19
N ARG A 145 5.36 -3.51 3.74
CA ARG A 145 4.42 -4.62 3.58
C ARG A 145 5.08 -5.93 3.96
N GLN A 146 4.30 -6.89 4.42
CA GLN A 146 4.76 -8.27 4.56
C GLN A 146 4.79 -8.97 3.20
N VAL A 147 5.89 -9.66 2.93
CA VAL A 147 6.05 -10.59 1.83
C VAL A 147 6.55 -11.88 2.43
N ASP A 148 5.73 -12.92 2.38
CA ASP A 148 5.94 -14.16 3.13
C ASP A 148 6.14 -13.87 4.63
N ASN A 149 7.33 -14.12 5.17
CA ASN A 149 7.66 -13.86 6.57
C ASN A 149 8.53 -12.61 6.77
N ASP A 150 8.86 -11.90 5.69
CA ASP A 150 9.80 -10.78 5.69
C ASP A 150 9.10 -9.44 5.46
N TRP A 151 9.66 -8.39 6.06
CA TRP A 151 9.20 -7.02 5.84
C TRP A 151 9.95 -6.38 4.69
N TRP A 152 9.18 -5.84 3.74
CA TRP A 152 9.71 -5.17 2.56
C TRP A 152 9.38 -3.69 2.62
N LEU A 153 10.31 -2.87 2.12
CA LEU A 153 10.01 -1.50 1.76
C LEU A 153 8.96 -1.51 0.65
N ALA A 154 7.99 -0.64 0.79
CA ALA A 154 6.93 -0.44 -0.18
C ALA A 154 6.74 1.04 -0.48
N GLN A 155 5.89 1.30 -1.47
CA GLN A 155 5.58 2.62 -1.95
C GLN A 155 4.14 2.61 -2.43
N VAL A 156 3.40 3.68 -2.12
CA VAL A 156 2.05 3.87 -2.68
C VAL A 156 2.20 4.08 -4.19
N PRO A 157 1.61 3.21 -5.02
CA PRO A 157 1.72 3.33 -6.47
C PRO A 157 1.07 4.62 -6.98
N GLU A 158 1.73 5.33 -7.89
CA GLU A 158 1.12 6.46 -8.59
C GLU A 158 0.23 6.01 -9.74
N VAL A 159 0.51 4.82 -10.29
CA VAL A 159 -0.33 4.19 -11.31
C VAL A 159 -1.52 3.48 -10.67
N ASN A 160 -2.59 3.33 -11.45
CA ASN A 160 -3.78 2.63 -11.03
C ASN A 160 -4.19 1.56 -12.05
N SER A 161 -5.05 0.64 -11.65
CA SER A 161 -5.54 -0.44 -12.51
C SER A 161 -6.95 -0.84 -12.10
N ALA A 162 -7.72 -1.34 -13.07
CA ALA A 162 -9.07 -1.82 -12.85
C ALA A 162 -9.25 -3.19 -13.51
N LEU A 163 -10.13 -4.00 -12.94
CA LEU A 163 -10.46 -5.34 -13.43
C LEU A 163 -11.96 -5.60 -13.27
N VAL A 164 -12.59 -6.07 -14.33
CA VAL A 164 -13.97 -6.56 -14.32
C VAL A 164 -14.00 -7.96 -14.92
N SER A 165 -14.64 -8.90 -14.22
CA SER A 165 -14.86 -10.27 -14.69
C SER A 165 -16.35 -10.53 -14.81
N LEU A 166 -16.78 -11.11 -15.92
CA LEU A 166 -18.18 -11.35 -16.25
C LEU A 166 -18.44 -12.83 -16.58
N ASN A 167 -19.64 -13.32 -16.25
CA ASN A 167 -20.14 -14.55 -16.84
C ASN A 167 -20.66 -14.24 -18.26
N PRO A 168 -20.08 -14.85 -19.32
CA PRO A 168 -20.44 -14.51 -20.70
C PRO A 168 -21.84 -14.96 -21.11
N GLN A 169 -22.44 -15.92 -20.40
CA GLN A 169 -23.79 -16.42 -20.72
C GLN A 169 -24.89 -15.54 -20.14
N THR A 170 -24.64 -14.85 -19.02
CA THR A 170 -25.67 -14.11 -18.27
C THR A 170 -25.38 -12.62 -18.12
N GLY A 171 -24.15 -12.18 -18.42
CA GLY A 171 -23.69 -10.81 -18.14
C GLY A 171 -23.43 -10.54 -16.65
N ALA A 172 -23.52 -11.55 -15.78
CA ALA A 172 -23.34 -11.38 -14.34
C ALA A 172 -21.91 -10.94 -13.98
N VAL A 173 -21.77 -9.93 -13.13
CA VAL A 173 -20.47 -9.46 -12.62
C VAL A 173 -19.96 -10.43 -11.56
N MET A 174 -18.87 -11.11 -11.87
CA MET A 174 -18.24 -12.11 -10.99
C MET A 174 -17.19 -11.50 -10.07
N ALA A 175 -16.50 -10.45 -10.54
CA ALA A 175 -15.60 -9.62 -9.75
C ALA A 175 -15.48 -8.22 -10.36
N LEU A 176 -15.24 -7.24 -9.49
CA LEU A 176 -15.06 -5.85 -9.87
C LEU A 176 -14.05 -5.19 -8.93
N VAL A 177 -12.98 -4.63 -9.50
CA VAL A 177 -11.93 -3.90 -8.81
C VAL A 177 -11.73 -2.59 -9.55
N GLY A 178 -11.99 -1.47 -8.88
CA GLY A 178 -11.92 -0.13 -9.47
C GLY A 178 -10.58 0.57 -9.33
N GLY A 179 -9.66 0.00 -8.55
CA GLY A 179 -8.36 0.59 -8.26
C GLY A 179 -7.48 -0.29 -7.37
N PHE A 180 -6.26 0.19 -7.08
CA PHE A 180 -5.34 -0.43 -6.14
C PHE A 180 -5.94 -0.60 -4.73
N ASP A 181 -6.67 0.42 -4.30
CA ASP A 181 -7.44 0.45 -3.06
C ASP A 181 -8.74 1.25 -3.25
N PHE A 182 -9.75 1.03 -2.39
CA PHE A 182 -11.11 1.58 -2.50
C PHE A 182 -11.30 2.85 -1.68
#